data_AF-C3UVC7-F1
#
_entry.id   AF-C3UVC7-F1
#
_cell.length_a   1.000
_cell.length_b   1.000
_cell.length_c   1.000
_cell.angle_alpha   90.00
_cell.angle_beta   90.00
_cell.angle_gamma   90.00
#
_symmetry.space_group_name_H-M   'P 1'
#
loop_
_entity.id
_entity.type
_entity.pdbx_description
1 polymer ?
#
loop_
_entity_poly.entity_id
_entity_poly.type
_entity_poly.pdbx_seq_one_letter_code
_entity_poly.pdbx_strand_id
1 'polypeptide(L)'
;MPAHRMSMRKLKEVLRLKWACGLSHRQISRAIGISVGAISAYAARASAAGLDWAAVEPLADDELEIRLDLPAEAAAPTRRVEPDYAAMHRDLRRKGVTLQLLWEEYVEAHSSQRTYRYTQFCQRYKDWAAALKRSMRQQHRAGEKLFADFAGQTVPVLGRDGGVAFKAHVFVAVLGASNYTYACATRSEAMPDWIGSLIDALEFYGGVPELLVPDNPKALIAKADRYEPVLGNTTQDFVNHYATAMLPARPRKPQDKAKVEVGVQIVERWILARLRNHRFYSLAELNKAIGKLIVDLNQRPFKKLDGNRREWFERLDRPALRPLPTRRYEIATFVKCRVNIDYHVEVDHHYYSVPHSLVRQEVYARVTRHGVEILHRGKRVAAHARSRLRNKHTTLPEHMPAAHRAHMEWTPGRLLNWGASVGPGAEAIVKHLLTNRPHPEMGYRACLGLLSLSRKYGKERLEAACQRALVIGSPTRRSVLSILESGLDRQPMLPIPLTEWHSPDHENVRGPDYYH
;
A
#
# COMPACT_ATOMS: atom_id res chain seq x y z
N MET A 1 -64.88 29.53 -4.44
CA MET A 1 -63.87 28.56 -4.94
C MET A 1 -63.35 29.09 -6.27
N PRO A 2 -62.04 29.30 -6.47
CA PRO A 2 -61.53 29.76 -7.76
C PRO A 2 -61.75 28.67 -8.80
N ALA A 3 -62.48 28.99 -9.87
CA ALA A 3 -62.79 28.08 -10.96
C ALA A 3 -61.49 27.60 -11.62
N HIS A 4 -61.35 26.28 -11.79
CA HIS A 4 -60.18 25.68 -12.43
C HIS A 4 -60.05 26.23 -13.87
N ARG A 5 -58.95 26.94 -14.15
CA ARG A 5 -58.72 27.63 -15.43
C ARG A 5 -58.52 26.60 -16.54
N MET A 6 -59.21 26.77 -17.67
CA MET A 6 -59.08 25.89 -18.83
C MET A 6 -57.76 26.19 -19.55
N SER A 7 -56.96 25.16 -19.88
CA SER A 7 -55.71 25.34 -20.63
C SER A 7 -55.98 25.99 -21.99
N MET A 8 -55.07 26.87 -22.46
CA MET A 8 -55.26 27.63 -23.72
C MET A 8 -55.50 26.74 -24.94
N ARG A 9 -54.81 25.58 -25.02
CA ARG A 9 -55.05 24.58 -26.07
C ARG A 9 -56.49 24.05 -26.08
N LYS A 10 -57.06 23.78 -24.91
CA LYS A 10 -58.47 23.35 -24.77
C LYS A 10 -59.44 24.50 -25.05
N LEU A 11 -59.08 25.73 -24.69
CA LEU A 11 -59.88 26.91 -24.97
C LEU A 11 -60.01 27.15 -26.47
N LYS A 12 -58.90 27.13 -27.21
CA LYS A 12 -58.92 27.24 -28.67
C LYS A 12 -59.75 26.13 -29.31
N GLU A 13 -59.61 24.90 -28.83
CA GLU A 13 -60.41 23.79 -29.34
C GLU A 13 -61.91 23.95 -29.06
N VAL A 14 -62.29 24.49 -27.90
CA VAL A 14 -63.68 24.85 -27.59
C VAL A 14 -64.21 25.90 -28.57
N LEU A 15 -63.45 26.95 -28.85
CA LEU A 15 -63.84 28.01 -29.80
C LEU A 15 -63.92 27.47 -31.23
N ARG A 16 -62.98 26.59 -31.64
CA ARG A 16 -62.99 25.90 -32.93
C ARG A 16 -64.26 25.06 -33.11
N LEU A 17 -64.56 24.19 -32.16
CA LEU A 17 -65.73 23.33 -32.24
C LEU A 17 -67.04 24.12 -32.20
N LYS A 18 -67.05 25.27 -31.51
CA LYS A 18 -68.22 26.13 -31.42
C LYS A 18 -68.49 26.90 -32.71
N TRP A 19 -67.48 27.55 -33.27
CA TRP A 19 -67.65 28.51 -34.36
C TRP A 19 -67.29 27.95 -35.74
N ALA A 20 -66.29 27.07 -35.85
CA ALA A 20 -65.97 26.42 -37.12
C ALA A 20 -66.83 25.17 -37.38
N CYS A 21 -67.17 24.42 -36.33
CA CYS A 21 -67.94 23.18 -36.45
C CYS A 21 -69.42 23.30 -36.04
N GLY A 22 -69.86 24.46 -35.56
CA GLY A 22 -71.28 24.74 -35.22
C GLY A 22 -71.86 23.89 -34.08
N LEU A 23 -71.03 23.27 -33.23
CA LEU A 23 -71.50 22.33 -32.21
C LEU A 23 -72.17 23.04 -31.02
N SER A 24 -73.18 22.39 -30.43
CA SER A 24 -73.80 22.85 -29.18
C SER A 24 -72.87 22.67 -27.97
N HIS A 25 -73.04 23.46 -26.90
CA HIS A 25 -72.19 23.35 -25.71
C HIS A 25 -72.21 21.94 -25.08
N ARG A 26 -73.33 21.22 -25.19
CA ARG A 26 -73.46 19.83 -24.71
C ARG A 26 -72.65 18.84 -25.55
N GLN A 27 -72.59 19.04 -26.88
CA GLN A 27 -71.77 18.23 -27.78
C GLN A 27 -70.27 18.48 -27.55
N ILE A 28 -69.87 19.75 -27.37
CA ILE A 28 -68.48 20.12 -27.07
C ILE A 28 -68.05 19.54 -25.71
N SER A 29 -68.94 19.61 -24.71
CA SER A 29 -68.70 19.05 -23.38
C SER A 29 -68.41 17.53 -23.44
N ARG A 30 -69.20 16.79 -24.23
CA ARG A 30 -68.98 15.35 -24.45
C ARG A 30 -67.70 15.05 -25.23
N ALA A 31 -67.31 15.90 -26.18
CA ALA A 31 -66.15 15.68 -27.03
C ALA A 31 -64.81 15.91 -26.30
N ILE A 32 -64.72 16.94 -25.45
CA ILE A 32 -63.44 17.38 -24.82
C ILE A 32 -63.43 17.18 -23.30
N GLY A 33 -64.54 16.75 -22.69
CA GLY A 33 -64.64 16.47 -21.25
C GLY A 33 -64.62 17.71 -20.37
N ILE A 34 -65.24 18.81 -20.81
CA ILE A 34 -65.26 20.11 -20.11
C ILE A 34 -66.70 20.45 -19.72
N SER A 35 -66.91 21.09 -18.57
CA SER A 35 -68.26 21.43 -18.11
C SER A 35 -68.94 22.43 -19.06
N VAL A 36 -70.25 22.26 -19.27
CA VAL A 36 -71.06 23.15 -20.13
C VAL A 36 -71.00 24.61 -19.62
N GLY A 37 -70.94 24.80 -18.30
CA GLY A 37 -70.79 26.12 -17.68
C GLY A 37 -69.47 26.81 -18.03
N ALA A 38 -68.35 26.08 -18.01
CA ALA A 38 -67.07 26.63 -18.43
C ALA A 38 -67.07 26.98 -19.93
N ILE A 39 -67.56 26.07 -20.79
CA ILE A 39 -67.66 26.32 -22.24
C ILE A 39 -68.48 27.58 -22.52
N SER A 40 -69.64 27.72 -21.85
CA SER A 40 -70.50 28.89 -22.01
C SER A 40 -69.83 30.19 -21.55
N ALA A 41 -69.11 30.16 -20.43
CA ALA A 41 -68.42 31.34 -19.90
C ALA A 41 -67.30 31.83 -20.84
N TYR A 42 -66.46 30.91 -21.34
CA TYR A 42 -65.37 31.29 -22.25
C TYR A 42 -65.86 31.67 -23.65
N ALA A 43 -66.89 31.00 -24.18
CA ALA A 43 -67.48 31.39 -25.46
C ALA A 43 -68.17 32.76 -25.38
N ALA A 44 -68.85 33.07 -24.27
CA ALA A 44 -69.45 34.39 -24.04
C ALA A 44 -68.37 35.48 -23.91
N ARG A 45 -67.28 35.21 -23.19
CA ARG A 45 -66.14 36.14 -23.05
C ARG A 45 -65.45 36.41 -24.38
N ALA A 46 -65.27 35.38 -25.22
CA ALA A 46 -64.69 35.54 -26.55
C ALA A 46 -65.61 36.30 -27.51
N SER A 47 -66.93 36.06 -27.43
CA SER A 47 -67.91 36.83 -28.21
C SER A 47 -67.96 38.30 -27.77
N ALA A 48 -67.87 38.57 -26.46
CA ALA A 48 -67.82 39.92 -25.91
C ALA A 48 -66.53 40.68 -26.30
N ALA A 49 -65.43 39.96 -26.52
CA ALA A 49 -64.19 40.50 -27.07
C ALA A 49 -64.24 40.68 -28.61
N GLY A 50 -65.38 40.44 -29.26
CA GLY A 50 -65.55 40.58 -30.71
C GLY A 50 -64.77 39.55 -31.54
N LEU A 51 -64.40 38.42 -30.94
CA LEU A 51 -63.62 37.38 -31.62
C LEU A 51 -64.54 36.36 -32.29
N ASP A 52 -64.17 35.93 -33.49
CA ASP A 52 -64.70 34.76 -34.18
C ASP A 52 -63.59 33.72 -34.42
N TRP A 53 -63.89 32.60 -35.09
CA TRP A 53 -62.86 31.58 -35.34
C TRP A 53 -61.74 32.10 -36.26
N ALA A 54 -62.07 32.87 -37.29
CA ALA A 54 -61.09 33.42 -38.22
C ALA A 54 -60.11 34.38 -37.54
N ALA A 55 -60.58 35.13 -36.53
CA ALA A 55 -59.74 36.00 -35.71
C ALA A 55 -58.92 35.23 -34.67
N VAL A 56 -59.37 34.05 -34.20
CA VAL A 56 -58.68 33.26 -33.17
C VAL A 56 -57.63 32.30 -33.73
N GLU A 57 -57.86 31.75 -34.92
CA GLU A 57 -56.97 30.78 -35.57
C GLU A 57 -55.52 31.27 -35.73
N PRO A 58 -55.23 32.52 -36.17
CA PRO A 58 -53.86 33.00 -36.32
C PRO A 58 -53.22 33.51 -35.01
N LEU A 59 -53.97 33.65 -33.91
CA LEU A 59 -53.44 34.26 -32.68
C LEU A 59 -52.51 33.29 -31.93
N ALA A 60 -51.41 33.81 -31.38
CA ALA A 60 -50.64 33.09 -30.37
C ALA A 60 -51.44 32.92 -29.07
N ASP A 61 -51.11 31.90 -28.27
CA ASP A 61 -51.83 31.62 -27.01
C ASP A 61 -51.79 32.83 -26.05
N ASP A 62 -50.64 33.51 -25.96
CA ASP A 62 -50.45 34.67 -25.09
C ASP A 62 -51.29 35.88 -25.55
N GLU A 63 -51.45 36.08 -26.85
CA GLU A 63 -52.24 37.19 -27.41
C GLU A 63 -53.75 36.94 -27.22
N LEU A 64 -54.18 35.68 -27.37
CA LEU A 64 -55.56 35.28 -27.08
C LEU A 64 -55.90 35.45 -25.60
N GLU A 65 -54.96 35.17 -24.70
CA GLU A 65 -55.12 35.36 -23.26
C GLU A 65 -55.35 36.84 -22.90
N ILE A 66 -54.56 37.75 -23.50
CA ILE A 66 -54.69 39.19 -23.31
C ILE A 66 -56.03 39.69 -23.84
N ARG A 67 -56.44 39.30 -25.06
CA ARG A 67 -57.71 39.74 -25.65
C ARG A 67 -58.93 39.22 -24.91
N LEU A 68 -58.81 38.08 -24.22
CA LEU A 68 -59.86 37.52 -23.38
C LEU A 68 -59.82 38.08 -21.94
N ASP A 69 -58.91 39.02 -21.63
CA ASP A 69 -58.78 39.64 -20.31
C ASP A 69 -58.78 38.60 -19.18
N LEU A 70 -58.07 37.48 -19.38
CA LEU A 70 -58.02 36.43 -18.37
C LEU A 70 -57.15 36.92 -17.20
N PRO A 71 -57.57 36.75 -15.93
CA PRO A 71 -56.77 37.18 -14.80
C PRO A 71 -55.40 36.48 -14.86
N ALA A 72 -54.35 37.29 -14.96
CA ALA A 72 -52.97 36.82 -14.87
C ALA A 72 -52.81 36.01 -13.58
N GLU A 73 -52.03 34.93 -13.61
CA GLU A 73 -51.66 34.21 -12.39
C GLU A 73 -51.04 35.20 -11.41
N ALA A 74 -51.81 35.60 -10.41
CA ALA A 74 -51.29 36.31 -9.25
C ALA A 74 -50.41 35.32 -8.49
N ALA A 75 -49.16 35.21 -8.91
CA ALA A 75 -48.10 34.56 -8.16
C ALA A 75 -47.89 35.34 -6.86
N ALA A 76 -48.67 35.04 -5.82
CA ALA A 76 -48.46 35.61 -4.50
C ALA A 76 -47.05 35.22 -4.01
N PRO A 77 -46.13 36.18 -3.76
CA PRO A 77 -44.80 35.87 -3.30
C PRO A 77 -44.85 35.67 -1.79
N THR A 78 -45.36 34.53 -1.31
CA THR A 78 -45.01 34.07 0.04
C THR A 78 -43.68 33.31 -0.05
N ARG A 79 -42.63 34.02 -0.45
CA ARG A 79 -41.30 33.45 -0.67
C ARG A 79 -40.70 33.13 0.70
N ARG A 80 -40.88 31.88 1.14
CA ARG A 80 -40.11 31.32 2.26
C ARG A 80 -38.64 31.41 1.90
N VAL A 81 -37.79 31.58 2.90
CA VAL A 81 -36.35 31.70 2.68
C VAL A 81 -35.84 30.40 2.09
N GLU A 82 -35.26 30.45 0.89
CA GLU A 82 -34.66 29.28 0.27
C GLU A 82 -33.36 28.93 1.00
N PRO A 83 -33.20 27.68 1.48
CA PRO A 83 -31.93 27.22 2.01
C PRO A 83 -30.84 27.24 0.93
N ASP A 84 -29.60 27.54 1.33
CA ASP A 84 -28.45 27.31 0.45
C ASP A 84 -28.17 25.81 0.36
N TYR A 85 -28.81 25.16 -0.60
CA TYR A 85 -28.65 23.72 -0.81
C TYR A 85 -27.20 23.31 -1.12
N ALA A 86 -26.37 24.20 -1.70
CA ALA A 86 -24.97 23.92 -1.99
C ALA A 86 -24.11 23.98 -0.72
N ALA A 87 -24.36 24.93 0.18
CA ALA A 87 -23.76 24.96 1.52
C ALA A 87 -24.21 23.75 2.36
N MET A 88 -25.50 23.43 2.38
CA MET A 88 -26.00 22.25 3.08
C MET A 88 -25.36 20.95 2.58
N HIS A 89 -25.25 20.77 1.25
CA HIS A 89 -24.61 19.60 0.66
C HIS A 89 -23.11 19.48 0.99
N ARG A 90 -22.46 20.61 1.27
CA ARG A 90 -21.06 20.71 1.70
C ARG A 90 -20.93 20.32 3.17
N ASP A 91 -21.82 20.83 4.03
CA ASP A 91 -21.73 20.62 5.46
C ASP A 91 -22.12 19.19 5.86
N LEU A 92 -23.03 18.55 5.12
CA LEU A 92 -23.32 17.12 5.26
C LEU A 92 -22.12 16.19 4.98
N ARG A 93 -21.00 16.69 4.42
CA ARG A 93 -19.76 15.90 4.27
C ARG A 93 -18.87 15.92 5.51
N ARG A 94 -19.12 16.84 6.44
CA ARG A 94 -18.41 16.91 7.72
C ARG A 94 -18.92 15.81 8.65
N LYS A 95 -18.04 15.28 9.52
CA LYS A 95 -18.43 14.26 10.50
C LYS A 95 -19.39 14.87 11.53
N GLY A 96 -20.47 14.16 11.86
CA GLY A 96 -21.45 14.56 12.87
C GLY A 96 -22.56 15.51 12.40
N VAL A 97 -22.43 16.10 11.21
CA VAL A 97 -23.46 17.00 10.66
C VAL A 97 -24.61 16.20 10.06
N THR A 98 -25.83 16.51 10.50
CA THR A 98 -27.07 15.87 10.03
C THR A 98 -28.00 16.89 9.39
N LEU A 99 -28.98 16.43 8.60
CA LEU A 99 -30.03 17.30 8.05
C LEU A 99 -30.87 17.96 9.14
N GLN A 100 -31.01 17.30 10.30
CA GLN A 100 -31.68 17.84 11.48
C GLN A 100 -30.92 19.05 12.02
N LEU A 101 -29.60 18.92 12.23
CA LEU A 101 -28.73 19.99 12.70
C LEU A 101 -28.76 21.20 11.75
N LEU A 102 -28.61 20.96 10.44
CA LEU A 102 -28.65 22.04 9.44
C LEU A 102 -30.02 22.73 9.34
N TRP A 103 -31.11 22.01 9.66
CA TRP A 103 -32.44 22.59 9.70
C TRP A 103 -32.62 23.49 10.93
N GLU A 104 -32.12 23.06 12.10
CA GLU A 104 -32.13 23.85 13.33
C GLU A 104 -31.34 25.16 13.14
N GLU A 105 -30.12 25.08 12.59
CA GLU A 105 -29.30 26.25 12.22
C GLU A 105 -30.01 27.18 11.23
N TYR A 106 -30.70 26.62 10.22
CA TYR A 106 -31.46 27.40 9.23
C TYR A 106 -32.65 28.14 9.85
N VAL A 107 -33.37 27.52 10.80
CA VAL A 107 -34.50 28.15 11.50
C VAL A 107 -34.01 29.24 12.45
N GLU A 108 -32.93 28.99 13.17
CA GLU A 108 -32.32 29.95 14.09
C GLU A 108 -31.80 31.19 13.36
N ALA A 109 -31.07 31.00 12.25
CA ALA A 109 -30.53 32.08 11.42
C ALA A 109 -31.62 32.95 10.76
N HIS A 110 -32.85 32.46 10.67
CA HIS A 110 -33.98 33.15 10.03
C HIS A 110 -35.20 33.26 10.95
N SER A 111 -34.96 33.44 12.25
CA SER A 111 -35.98 33.50 13.30
C SER A 111 -37.08 34.55 13.08
N SER A 112 -36.79 35.63 12.34
CA SER A 112 -37.73 36.70 11.99
C SER A 112 -38.46 36.48 10.65
N GLN A 113 -38.17 35.40 9.92
CA GLN A 113 -38.68 35.14 8.57
C GLN A 113 -39.43 33.81 8.50
N ARG A 114 -40.28 33.65 7.48
CA ARG A 114 -41.00 32.37 7.26
C ARG A 114 -40.05 31.33 6.69
N THR A 115 -39.73 30.33 7.50
CA THR A 115 -38.85 29.21 7.15
C THR A 115 -39.60 27.94 6.75
N TYR A 116 -38.92 27.01 6.08
CA TYR A 116 -39.43 25.66 5.83
C TYR A 116 -39.43 24.81 7.10
N ARG A 117 -40.48 24.03 7.31
CA ARG A 117 -40.52 22.97 8.34
C ARG A 117 -39.65 21.79 7.93
N TYR A 118 -39.13 21.03 8.91
CA TYR A 118 -38.14 19.97 8.71
C TYR A 118 -38.43 19.03 7.52
N THR A 119 -39.66 18.54 7.38
CA THR A 119 -40.05 17.64 6.30
C THR A 119 -39.94 18.31 4.92
N GLN A 120 -40.37 19.57 4.78
CA GLN A 120 -40.28 20.33 3.54
C GLN A 120 -38.83 20.72 3.21
N PHE A 121 -38.05 21.07 4.23
CA PHE A 121 -36.61 21.36 4.10
C PHE A 121 -35.84 20.14 3.58
N CYS A 122 -36.08 18.97 4.19
CA CYS A 122 -35.51 17.70 3.75
C CYS A 122 -35.92 17.34 2.33
N GLN A 123 -37.21 17.50 1.99
CA GLN A 123 -37.71 17.17 0.65
C GLN A 123 -37.08 18.06 -0.41
N ARG A 124 -36.99 19.37 -0.17
CA ARG A 124 -36.38 20.30 -1.12
C ARG A 124 -34.89 20.06 -1.32
N TYR A 125 -34.16 19.75 -0.24
CA TYR A 125 -32.77 19.32 -0.37
C TYR A 125 -32.66 18.01 -1.18
N LYS A 126 -33.55 17.03 -0.96
CA LYS A 126 -33.57 15.79 -1.73
C LYS A 126 -33.89 16.04 -3.21
N ASP A 127 -34.84 16.92 -3.52
CA ASP A 127 -35.22 17.28 -4.89
C ASP A 127 -34.07 18.00 -5.61
N TRP A 128 -33.43 18.96 -4.93
CA TRP A 128 -32.22 19.62 -5.43
C TRP A 128 -31.09 18.60 -5.63
N ALA A 129 -30.84 17.73 -4.64
CA ALA A 129 -29.82 16.68 -4.71
C ALA A 129 -30.10 15.67 -5.84
N ALA A 130 -31.37 15.37 -6.12
CA ALA A 130 -31.79 14.49 -7.21
C ALA A 130 -31.55 15.11 -8.59
N ALA A 131 -31.63 16.44 -8.73
CA ALA A 131 -31.27 17.16 -9.95
C ALA A 131 -29.75 17.09 -10.25
N LEU A 132 -28.91 16.79 -9.26
CA LEU A 132 -27.46 16.59 -9.44
C LEU A 132 -27.12 15.17 -9.96
N LYS A 133 -27.48 14.84 -11.21
CA LYS A 133 -27.12 13.61 -11.99
C LYS A 133 -27.15 12.25 -11.25
N ARG A 134 -28.00 11.35 -11.77
CA ARG A 134 -28.31 9.98 -11.32
C ARG A 134 -27.09 9.08 -11.08
N SER A 135 -26.77 8.86 -9.81
CA SER A 135 -26.39 7.56 -9.23
C SER A 135 -26.61 7.67 -7.72
N MET A 136 -26.94 6.57 -7.04
CA MET A 136 -27.05 6.54 -5.58
C MET A 136 -25.70 7.00 -4.99
N ARG A 137 -25.63 8.27 -4.56
CA ARG A 137 -24.38 8.87 -4.09
C ARG A 137 -24.09 8.38 -2.69
N GLN A 138 -23.03 7.58 -2.55
CA GLN A 138 -22.39 7.38 -1.26
C GLN A 138 -21.93 8.76 -0.75
N GLN A 139 -22.39 9.17 0.43
CA GLN A 139 -21.84 10.33 1.12
C GLN A 139 -20.42 9.95 1.58
N HIS A 140 -19.41 10.66 1.10
CA HIS A 140 -18.03 10.47 1.52
C HIS A 140 -17.70 11.51 2.57
N ARG A 141 -17.35 11.07 3.78
CA ARG A 141 -16.93 11.98 4.83
C ARG A 141 -15.50 12.44 4.59
N ALA A 142 -15.19 13.65 5.06
CA ALA A 142 -13.83 14.19 4.99
C ALA A 142 -12.81 13.27 5.69
N GLY A 143 -11.66 13.05 5.06
CA GLY A 143 -10.57 12.20 5.56
C GLY A 143 -10.89 10.69 5.60
N GLU A 144 -12.09 10.27 5.21
CA GLU A 144 -12.53 8.88 5.39
C GLU A 144 -11.94 7.95 4.33
N LYS A 145 -12.15 8.26 3.04
CA LYS A 145 -11.87 7.35 1.93
C LYS A 145 -10.96 7.96 0.87
N LEU A 146 -9.88 7.25 0.55
CA LEU A 146 -9.05 7.49 -0.63
C LEU A 146 -9.26 6.35 -1.61
N PHE A 147 -9.71 6.67 -2.82
CA PHE A 147 -9.88 5.70 -3.89
C PHE A 147 -8.65 5.69 -4.79
N ALA A 148 -8.19 4.52 -5.22
CA ALA A 148 -6.99 4.38 -6.02
C ALA A 148 -7.16 3.39 -7.17
N ASP A 149 -6.64 3.74 -8.34
CA ASP A 149 -6.72 2.92 -9.56
C ASP A 149 -5.60 3.28 -10.53
N PHE A 150 -5.37 2.42 -11.52
CA PHE A 150 -4.52 2.71 -12.67
C PHE A 150 -5.37 3.13 -13.88
N ALA A 151 -4.91 4.16 -14.59
CA ALA A 151 -5.50 4.53 -15.87
C ALA A 151 -5.20 3.46 -16.92
N GLY A 152 -6.18 3.16 -17.77
CA GLY A 152 -5.99 2.21 -18.87
C GLY A 152 -5.03 2.73 -19.96
N GLN A 153 -4.90 4.05 -20.09
CA GLN A 153 -3.93 4.66 -20.99
C GLN A 153 -2.52 4.61 -20.42
N THR A 154 -1.57 4.14 -21.24
CA THR A 154 -0.15 4.09 -20.90
C THR A 154 0.64 5.15 -21.67
N VAL A 155 1.76 5.60 -21.11
CA VAL A 155 2.64 6.61 -21.72
C VAL A 155 3.96 5.97 -22.16
N PRO A 156 4.37 6.05 -23.43
CA PRO A 156 5.64 5.48 -23.87
C PRO A 156 6.82 6.25 -23.28
N VAL A 157 7.78 5.53 -22.71
CA VAL A 157 9.08 6.06 -22.30
C VAL A 157 10.13 5.56 -23.27
N LEU A 158 10.89 6.48 -23.86
CA LEU A 158 11.82 6.21 -24.94
C LEU A 158 13.20 5.80 -24.42
N GLY A 159 13.84 4.89 -25.15
CA GLY A 159 15.25 4.55 -25.01
C GLY A 159 16.16 5.60 -25.67
N ARG A 160 17.47 5.43 -25.49
CA ARG A 160 18.48 6.33 -26.10
C ARG A 160 18.50 6.25 -27.63
N ASP A 161 18.06 5.13 -28.17
CA ASP A 161 17.87 4.82 -29.58
C ASP A 161 16.59 5.43 -30.17
N GLY A 162 15.76 6.08 -29.36
CA GLY A 162 14.47 6.66 -29.79
C GLY A 162 13.32 5.65 -29.89
N GLY A 163 13.59 4.36 -29.66
CA GLY A 163 12.56 3.32 -29.54
C GLY A 163 11.80 3.38 -28.21
N VAL A 164 10.64 2.72 -28.12
CA VAL A 164 9.90 2.64 -26.85
C VAL A 164 10.56 1.60 -25.95
N ALA A 165 11.23 2.06 -24.88
CA ALA A 165 11.89 1.18 -23.92
C ALA A 165 10.86 0.43 -23.05
N PHE A 166 9.80 1.12 -22.60
CA PHE A 166 8.65 0.52 -21.92
C PHE A 166 7.46 1.49 -21.95
N LYS A 167 6.28 0.98 -21.59
CA LYS A 167 5.06 1.78 -21.42
C LYS A 167 4.81 2.00 -19.93
N ALA A 168 4.80 3.25 -19.50
CA ALA A 168 4.53 3.62 -18.12
C ALA A 168 3.02 3.58 -17.85
N HIS A 169 2.67 3.06 -16.67
CA HIS A 169 1.30 2.99 -16.17
C HIS A 169 1.04 4.20 -15.29
N VAL A 170 -0.18 4.74 -15.31
CA VAL A 170 -0.49 5.97 -14.57
C VAL A 170 -1.40 5.65 -13.40
N PHE A 171 -0.84 5.70 -12.21
CA PHE A 171 -1.58 5.58 -10.96
C PHE A 171 -2.37 6.87 -10.69
N VAL A 172 -3.58 6.73 -10.18
CA VAL A 172 -4.47 7.83 -9.80
C VAL A 172 -5.06 7.55 -8.43
N ALA A 173 -4.99 8.53 -7.53
CA ALA A 173 -5.65 8.48 -6.24
C ALA A 173 -6.54 9.71 -6.03
N VAL A 174 -7.73 9.53 -5.44
CA VAL A 174 -8.72 10.60 -5.27
C VAL A 174 -9.40 10.52 -3.90
N LEU A 175 -9.38 11.64 -3.16
CA LEU A 175 -10.12 11.76 -1.89
C LEU A 175 -11.62 11.86 -2.13
N GLY A 176 -12.42 11.09 -1.39
CA GLY A 176 -13.86 10.97 -1.63
C GLY A 176 -14.66 12.28 -1.44
N ALA A 177 -14.28 13.11 -0.46
CA ALA A 177 -15.03 14.31 -0.07
C ALA A 177 -14.70 15.54 -0.94
N SER A 178 -13.42 15.88 -1.11
CA SER A 178 -12.97 17.01 -1.94
C SER A 178 -12.83 16.68 -3.43
N ASN A 179 -12.68 15.41 -3.80
CA ASN A 179 -12.17 14.97 -5.11
C ASN A 179 -10.75 15.48 -5.43
N TYR A 180 -9.96 15.84 -4.42
CA TYR A 180 -8.57 16.21 -4.60
C TYR A 180 -7.79 15.00 -5.14
N THR A 181 -7.08 15.22 -6.24
CA THR A 181 -6.55 14.16 -7.09
C THR A 181 -5.04 14.18 -7.10
N TYR A 182 -4.44 13.01 -6.91
CA TYR A 182 -3.04 12.72 -7.12
C TYR A 182 -2.88 11.77 -8.30
N ALA A 183 -1.76 11.88 -9.02
CA ALA A 183 -1.39 10.91 -10.04
C ALA A 183 0.14 10.79 -10.17
N CYS A 184 0.61 9.62 -10.58
CA CYS A 184 2.02 9.41 -10.92
C CYS A 184 2.17 8.29 -11.93
N ALA A 185 3.25 8.31 -12.68
CA ALA A 185 3.64 7.25 -13.59
C ALA A 185 4.57 6.24 -12.90
N THR A 186 4.27 4.96 -13.06
CA THR A 186 5.07 3.83 -12.57
C THR A 186 5.52 2.96 -13.73
N ARG A 187 6.48 2.06 -13.45
CA ARG A 187 6.99 1.13 -14.46
C ARG A 187 6.01 0.00 -14.74
N SER A 188 5.24 -0.43 -13.75
CA SER A 188 4.24 -1.48 -13.85
C SER A 188 3.11 -1.27 -12.84
N GLU A 189 2.18 -2.22 -12.80
CA GLU A 189 1.10 -2.31 -11.80
C GLU A 189 1.38 -3.40 -10.76
N ALA A 190 2.65 -3.73 -10.55
CA ALA A 190 3.05 -4.71 -9.54
C ALA A 190 2.88 -4.16 -8.12
N MET A 191 2.95 -5.05 -7.12
CA MET A 191 2.77 -4.71 -5.71
C MET A 191 3.70 -3.58 -5.22
N PRO A 192 5.01 -3.54 -5.57
CA PRO A 192 5.87 -2.42 -5.18
C PRO A 192 5.44 -1.09 -5.79
N ASP A 193 4.95 -1.08 -7.04
CA ASP A 193 4.49 0.13 -7.72
C ASP A 193 3.18 0.64 -7.10
N TRP A 194 2.25 -0.26 -6.76
CA TRP A 194 1.01 0.10 -6.05
C TRP A 194 1.29 0.71 -4.68
N ILE A 195 2.08 0.02 -3.85
CA ILE A 195 2.40 0.49 -2.50
C ILE A 195 3.24 1.75 -2.56
N GLY A 196 4.22 1.83 -3.46
CA GLY A 196 5.03 3.02 -3.67
C GLY A 196 4.17 4.24 -4.04
N SER A 197 3.25 4.07 -4.99
CA SER A 197 2.35 5.15 -5.41
C SER A 197 1.38 5.58 -4.31
N LEU A 198 0.90 4.64 -3.48
CA LEU A 198 0.10 4.97 -2.31
C LEU A 198 0.90 5.77 -1.29
N ILE A 199 2.15 5.39 -1.01
CA ILE A 199 3.04 6.16 -0.12
C ILE A 199 3.20 7.59 -0.64
N ASP A 200 3.54 7.75 -1.94
CA ASP A 200 3.71 9.07 -2.54
C ASP A 200 2.40 9.88 -2.50
N ALA A 201 1.26 9.24 -2.68
CA ALA A 201 -0.04 9.88 -2.55
C ALA A 201 -0.30 10.37 -1.11
N LEU A 202 -0.03 9.55 -0.10
CA LEU A 202 -0.18 9.93 1.31
C LEU A 202 0.74 11.12 1.67
N GLU A 203 1.98 11.10 1.17
CA GLU A 203 2.92 12.22 1.33
C GLU A 203 2.42 13.49 0.61
N PHE A 204 1.88 13.36 -0.61
CA PHE A 204 1.28 14.46 -1.34
C PHE A 204 0.09 15.09 -0.61
N TYR A 205 -0.76 14.28 0.02
CA TYR A 205 -1.86 14.78 0.85
C TYR A 205 -1.39 15.32 2.21
N GLY A 206 -0.16 15.01 2.63
CA GLY A 206 0.36 15.40 3.94
C GLY A 206 -0.36 14.72 5.11
N GLY A 207 -1.02 13.57 4.88
CA GLY A 207 -1.81 12.89 5.90
C GLY A 207 -2.40 11.56 5.42
N VAL A 208 -2.91 10.79 6.39
CA VAL A 208 -3.43 9.43 6.16
C VAL A 208 -4.95 9.39 6.33
N PRO A 209 -5.71 8.90 5.33
CA PRO A 209 -7.15 8.70 5.46
C PRO A 209 -7.47 7.52 6.40
N GLU A 210 -8.75 7.31 6.68
CA GLU A 210 -9.19 6.14 7.47
C GLU A 210 -9.17 4.85 6.65
N LEU A 211 -9.49 4.95 5.36
CA LEU A 211 -9.69 3.81 4.47
C LEU A 211 -9.10 4.06 3.08
N LEU A 212 -8.31 3.10 2.62
CA LEU A 212 -7.82 3.00 1.25
C LEU A 212 -8.71 2.04 0.45
N VAL A 213 -9.19 2.47 -0.71
CA VAL A 213 -10.12 1.72 -1.55
C VAL A 213 -9.52 1.52 -2.94
N PRO A 214 -8.65 0.52 -3.14
CA PRO A 214 -8.10 0.18 -4.45
C PRO A 214 -9.08 -0.64 -5.31
N ASP A 215 -8.90 -0.63 -6.64
CA ASP A 215 -9.61 -1.53 -7.57
C ASP A 215 -9.07 -2.97 -7.52
N ASN A 216 -9.44 -3.69 -6.46
CA ASN A 216 -9.21 -5.13 -6.27
C ASN A 216 -7.98 -5.74 -6.96
N PRO A 217 -6.77 -5.16 -6.86
CA PRO A 217 -5.67 -5.62 -7.66
C PRO A 217 -5.09 -6.88 -7.02
N LYS A 218 -4.84 -7.93 -7.82
CA LYS A 218 -4.12 -9.13 -7.35
C LYS A 218 -2.77 -8.80 -6.71
N ALA A 219 -2.19 -7.66 -7.09
CA ALA A 219 -0.97 -7.13 -6.50
C ALA A 219 -1.08 -6.84 -5.00
N LEU A 220 -2.24 -6.39 -4.50
CA LEU A 220 -2.43 -6.03 -3.09
C LEU A 220 -3.12 -7.13 -2.28
N ILE A 221 -3.76 -8.09 -2.95
CA ILE A 221 -4.72 -9.02 -2.36
C ILE A 221 -4.21 -10.45 -2.52
N ALA A 222 -3.96 -11.13 -1.40
CA ALA A 222 -3.56 -12.53 -1.40
C ALA A 222 -4.76 -13.46 -1.69
N LYS A 223 -5.91 -13.17 -1.10
CA LYS A 223 -7.17 -13.89 -1.37
C LYS A 223 -8.31 -12.89 -1.54
N ALA A 224 -8.84 -12.81 -2.76
CA ALA A 224 -10.02 -12.01 -3.03
C ALA A 224 -11.25 -12.70 -2.43
N ASP A 225 -11.89 -12.04 -1.48
CA ASP A 225 -13.18 -12.45 -0.91
C ASP A 225 -14.14 -11.26 -0.94
N ARG A 226 -15.43 -11.55 -1.06
CA ARG A 226 -16.48 -10.54 -1.22
C ARG A 226 -16.79 -9.78 0.07
N TYR A 227 -16.57 -10.42 1.21
CA TYR A 227 -16.91 -9.91 2.54
C TYR A 227 -15.65 -9.66 3.37
N GLU A 228 -14.63 -10.51 3.26
CA GLU A 228 -13.37 -10.41 4.04
C GLU A 228 -12.12 -10.62 3.15
N PRO A 229 -11.76 -9.65 2.30
CA PRO A 229 -10.57 -9.77 1.45
C PRO A 229 -9.32 -9.89 2.31
N VAL A 230 -8.49 -10.91 2.04
CA VAL A 230 -7.22 -11.12 2.75
C VAL A 230 -6.12 -10.37 1.99
N LEU A 231 -5.59 -9.33 2.64
CA LEU A 231 -4.47 -8.55 2.13
C LEU A 231 -3.20 -9.41 2.07
N GLY A 232 -2.33 -9.13 1.11
CA GLY A 232 -0.98 -9.72 1.13
C GLY A 232 -0.18 -9.24 2.35
N ASN A 233 0.78 -10.03 2.83
CA ASN A 233 1.58 -9.70 4.02
C ASN A 233 2.23 -8.31 3.93
N THR A 234 2.80 -7.96 2.76
CA THR A 234 3.39 -6.64 2.52
C THR A 234 2.35 -5.51 2.57
N THR A 235 1.15 -5.75 2.02
CA THR A 235 0.05 -4.79 2.08
C THR A 235 -0.44 -4.62 3.51
N GLN A 236 -0.52 -5.70 4.28
CA GLN A 236 -0.90 -5.64 5.70
C GLN A 236 0.13 -4.87 6.53
N ASP A 237 1.43 -5.11 6.32
CA ASP A 237 2.52 -4.37 6.97
C ASP A 237 2.46 -2.88 6.63
N PHE A 238 2.19 -2.53 5.37
CA PHE A 238 1.96 -1.15 4.93
C PHE A 238 0.76 -0.50 5.63
N VAL A 239 -0.39 -1.17 5.65
CA VAL A 239 -1.62 -0.66 6.26
C VAL A 239 -1.42 -0.45 7.77
N ASN A 240 -0.71 -1.37 8.44
CA ASN A 240 -0.35 -1.26 9.86
C ASN A 240 0.60 -0.07 10.12
N HIS A 241 1.62 0.12 9.28
CA HIS A 241 2.60 1.22 9.42
C HIS A 241 1.94 2.59 9.38
N TYR A 242 0.96 2.79 8.49
CA TYR A 242 0.20 4.04 8.38
C TYR A 242 -1.05 4.08 9.27
N ALA A 243 -1.29 3.03 10.07
CA ALA A 243 -2.48 2.87 10.91
C ALA A 243 -3.82 3.04 10.15
N THR A 244 -3.87 2.72 8.86
CA THR A 244 -5.07 2.82 8.02
C THR A 244 -5.78 1.48 7.93
N ALA A 245 -6.90 1.42 7.21
CA ALA A 245 -7.45 0.17 6.68
C ALA A 245 -7.38 0.18 5.16
N MET A 246 -7.41 -1.00 4.53
CA MET A 246 -7.56 -1.15 3.09
C MET A 246 -8.75 -2.07 2.81
N LEU A 247 -9.74 -1.55 2.11
CA LEU A 247 -10.93 -2.30 1.69
C LEU A 247 -11.05 -2.22 0.17
N PRO A 248 -10.58 -3.24 -0.56
CA PRO A 248 -10.75 -3.32 -2.00
C PRO A 248 -12.21 -3.19 -2.42
N ALA A 249 -12.45 -2.49 -3.52
CA ALA A 249 -13.80 -2.38 -4.07
C ALA A 249 -14.31 -3.74 -4.57
N ARG A 250 -15.60 -4.01 -4.39
CA ARG A 250 -16.20 -5.31 -4.72
C ARG A 250 -16.10 -5.60 -6.23
N PRO A 251 -15.69 -6.82 -6.63
CA PRO A 251 -15.71 -7.22 -8.03
C PRO A 251 -17.11 -7.05 -8.65
N ARG A 252 -17.17 -6.54 -9.89
CA ARG A 252 -18.40 -6.39 -10.69
C ARG A 252 -19.49 -5.48 -10.08
N LYS A 253 -19.11 -4.51 -9.24
CA LYS A 253 -19.99 -3.45 -8.71
C LYS A 253 -19.45 -2.06 -9.07
N PRO A 254 -19.84 -1.48 -10.22
CA PRO A 254 -19.33 -0.18 -10.69
C PRO A 254 -19.54 0.98 -9.70
N GLN A 255 -20.59 0.88 -8.87
CA GLN A 255 -20.99 1.95 -7.95
C GLN A 255 -20.00 2.20 -6.81
N ASP A 256 -19.20 1.21 -6.41
CA ASP A 256 -18.21 1.38 -5.32
C ASP A 256 -16.96 2.15 -5.79
N LYS A 257 -16.78 2.33 -7.11
CA LYS A 257 -15.58 2.90 -7.74
C LYS A 257 -15.84 4.17 -8.53
N ALA A 258 -17.09 4.65 -8.59
CA ALA A 258 -17.46 5.78 -9.43
C ALA A 258 -16.58 7.04 -9.21
N LYS A 259 -16.01 7.23 -8.01
CA LYS A 259 -15.09 8.32 -7.72
C LYS A 259 -13.75 8.19 -8.44
N VAL A 260 -13.13 7.02 -8.38
CA VAL A 260 -11.83 6.80 -9.02
C VAL A 260 -11.96 6.67 -10.52
N GLU A 261 -13.03 6.06 -11.04
CA GLU A 261 -13.31 6.03 -12.49
C GLU A 261 -13.43 7.46 -13.07
N VAL A 262 -14.18 8.34 -12.40
CA VAL A 262 -14.27 9.75 -12.79
C VAL A 262 -12.92 10.46 -12.63
N GLY A 263 -12.17 10.14 -11.57
CA GLY A 263 -10.81 10.63 -11.35
C GLY A 263 -9.86 10.28 -12.49
N VAL A 264 -9.85 9.01 -12.88
CA VAL A 264 -9.06 8.48 -14.00
C VAL A 264 -9.43 9.19 -15.29
N GLN A 265 -10.72 9.29 -15.62
CA GLN A 265 -11.16 10.03 -16.82
C GLN A 265 -10.73 11.50 -16.82
N ILE A 266 -10.70 12.13 -15.64
CA ILE A 266 -10.22 13.51 -15.47
C ILE A 266 -8.71 13.58 -15.71
N VAL A 267 -7.93 12.64 -15.17
CA VAL A 267 -6.48 12.55 -15.38
C VAL A 267 -6.16 12.26 -16.84
N GLU A 268 -6.84 11.33 -17.49
CA GLU A 268 -6.68 11.06 -18.92
C GLU A 268 -6.91 12.32 -19.76
N ARG A 269 -8.01 13.05 -19.49
CA ARG A 269 -8.37 14.24 -20.26
C ARG A 269 -7.46 15.43 -20.01
N TRP A 270 -7.04 15.67 -18.77
CA TRP A 270 -6.35 16.92 -18.40
C TRP A 270 -4.85 16.78 -18.20
N ILE A 271 -4.36 15.55 -18.01
CA ILE A 271 -2.96 15.25 -17.87
C ILE A 271 -2.49 14.51 -19.12
N LEU A 272 -2.95 13.29 -19.37
CA LEU A 272 -2.41 12.44 -20.45
C LEU A 272 -2.63 13.04 -21.83
N ALA A 273 -3.82 13.58 -22.09
CA ALA A 273 -4.08 14.25 -23.36
C ALA A 273 -3.16 15.47 -23.58
N ARG A 274 -2.78 16.21 -22.53
CA ARG A 274 -1.83 17.33 -22.67
C ARG A 274 -0.40 16.83 -22.93
N LEU A 275 -0.04 15.67 -22.40
CA LEU A 275 1.27 15.05 -22.57
C LEU A 275 1.41 14.23 -23.87
N ARG A 276 0.34 14.04 -24.65
CA ARG A 276 0.33 13.16 -25.84
C ARG A 276 1.38 13.46 -26.91
N ASN A 277 1.83 14.71 -27.00
CA ASN A 277 2.84 15.15 -27.99
C ASN A 277 4.23 15.33 -27.36
N HIS A 278 4.38 15.02 -26.07
CA HIS A 278 5.66 15.11 -25.37
C HIS A 278 6.38 13.75 -25.42
N ARG A 279 7.70 13.81 -25.58
CA ARG A 279 8.56 12.63 -25.53
C ARG A 279 9.27 12.60 -24.17
N PHE A 280 9.31 11.43 -23.55
CA PHE A 280 9.93 11.24 -22.25
C PHE A 280 10.98 10.14 -22.33
N TYR A 281 12.14 10.35 -21.69
CA TYR A 281 13.24 9.39 -21.68
C TYR A 281 13.44 8.73 -20.31
N SER A 282 12.68 9.16 -19.30
CA SER A 282 12.69 8.55 -17.97
C SER A 282 11.35 8.71 -17.24
N LEU A 283 11.10 7.83 -16.25
CA LEU A 283 9.95 7.98 -15.34
C LEU A 283 10.03 9.28 -14.54
N ALA A 284 11.22 9.71 -14.14
CA ALA A 284 11.40 10.92 -13.36
C ALA A 284 10.95 12.17 -14.13
N GLU A 285 11.30 12.24 -15.42
CA GLU A 285 10.88 13.32 -16.31
C GLU A 285 9.35 13.34 -16.50
N LEU A 286 8.76 12.17 -16.77
CA LEU A 286 7.31 12.02 -16.90
C LEU A 286 6.57 12.43 -15.62
N ASN A 287 7.04 11.97 -14.45
CA ASN A 287 6.47 12.34 -13.16
C ASN A 287 6.61 13.83 -12.85
N LYS A 288 7.74 14.46 -13.23
CA LYS A 288 7.90 15.91 -13.10
C LYS A 288 6.88 16.68 -13.94
N ALA A 289 6.58 16.20 -15.16
CA ALA A 289 5.56 16.81 -16.02
C ALA A 289 4.14 16.59 -15.47
N ILE A 290 3.82 15.38 -15.03
CA ILE A 290 2.55 15.04 -14.36
C ILE A 290 2.33 15.91 -13.12
N GLY A 291 3.35 16.07 -12.27
CA GLY A 291 3.29 16.87 -11.05
C GLY A 291 2.87 18.32 -11.30
N LYS A 292 3.36 18.95 -12.38
CA LYS A 292 2.92 20.30 -12.77
C LYS A 292 1.43 20.32 -13.14
N LEU A 293 0.99 19.34 -13.94
CA LEU A 293 -0.39 19.27 -14.42
C LEU A 293 -1.39 18.90 -13.32
N ILE A 294 -0.96 18.21 -12.26
CA ILE A 294 -1.78 17.94 -11.08
C ILE A 294 -2.12 19.23 -10.33
N VAL A 295 -1.17 20.15 -10.20
CA VAL A 295 -1.41 21.46 -9.57
C VAL A 295 -2.50 22.21 -10.35
N ASP A 296 -2.34 22.33 -11.68
CA ASP A 296 -3.34 22.91 -12.57
C ASP A 296 -4.71 22.22 -12.41
N LEU A 297 -4.71 20.88 -12.39
CA LEU A 297 -5.94 20.09 -12.31
C LEU A 297 -6.73 20.39 -11.02
N ASN A 298 -6.02 20.49 -9.90
CA ASN A 298 -6.64 20.68 -8.60
C ASN A 298 -7.08 22.13 -8.34
N GLN A 299 -6.48 23.12 -9.02
CA GLN A 299 -6.87 24.53 -8.93
C GLN A 299 -8.02 24.91 -9.88
N ARG A 300 -8.38 24.04 -10.82
CA ARG A 300 -9.50 24.30 -11.74
C ARG A 300 -10.84 24.39 -11.00
N PRO A 301 -11.65 25.43 -11.28
CA PRO A 301 -12.99 25.56 -10.73
C PRO A 301 -13.87 24.36 -11.07
N PHE A 302 -14.73 23.98 -10.15
CA PHE A 302 -15.77 22.99 -10.43
C PHE A 302 -16.84 23.57 -11.37
N LYS A 303 -17.50 22.71 -12.14
CA LYS A 303 -18.59 23.13 -13.05
C LYS A 303 -19.93 23.37 -12.37
N LYS A 304 -20.15 22.78 -11.19
CA LYS A 304 -21.45 22.73 -10.50
C LYS A 304 -21.35 23.03 -9.00
N LEU A 305 -20.15 23.27 -8.50
CA LEU A 305 -19.86 23.59 -7.11
C LEU A 305 -18.96 24.82 -7.13
N ASP A 306 -18.99 25.62 -6.08
CA ASP A 306 -18.09 26.75 -5.96
C ASP A 306 -16.68 26.30 -5.58
N GLY A 307 -15.70 27.09 -5.98
CA GLY A 307 -14.28 26.85 -5.72
C GLY A 307 -13.68 25.73 -6.55
N ASN A 308 -12.58 25.16 -6.04
CA ASN A 308 -11.82 24.10 -6.72
C ASN A 308 -11.46 22.94 -5.77
N ARG A 309 -10.83 21.89 -6.29
CA ARG A 309 -10.47 20.69 -5.51
C ARG A 309 -9.50 21.02 -4.37
N ARG A 310 -8.56 21.93 -4.60
CA ARG A 310 -7.56 22.35 -3.61
C ARG A 310 -8.20 23.06 -2.42
N GLU A 311 -9.05 24.04 -2.66
CA GLU A 311 -9.79 24.76 -1.61
C GLU A 311 -10.67 23.80 -0.80
N TRP A 312 -11.34 22.86 -1.47
CA TRP A 312 -12.15 21.86 -0.80
C TRP A 312 -11.31 20.87 0.03
N PHE A 313 -10.11 20.52 -0.43
CA PHE A 313 -9.16 19.71 0.33
C PHE A 313 -8.70 20.44 1.59
N GLU A 314 -8.24 21.68 1.45
CA GLU A 314 -7.73 22.49 2.57
C GLU A 314 -8.82 22.71 3.63
N ARG A 315 -10.07 22.89 3.22
CA ARG A 315 -11.21 23.12 4.12
C ARG A 315 -11.76 21.84 4.77
N LEU A 316 -11.83 20.74 4.03
CA LEU A 316 -12.53 19.52 4.49
C LEU A 316 -11.56 18.43 4.90
N ASP A 317 -10.76 17.93 3.95
CA ASP A 317 -9.97 16.72 4.13
C ASP A 317 -8.72 16.97 4.98
N ARG A 318 -7.96 18.04 4.70
CA ARG A 318 -6.70 18.35 5.40
C ARG A 318 -6.83 18.33 6.94
N PRO A 319 -7.84 18.97 7.57
CA PRO A 319 -8.00 18.90 9.03
C PRO A 319 -8.52 17.55 9.55
N ALA A 320 -9.08 16.70 8.68
CA ALA A 320 -9.64 15.39 9.05
C ALA A 320 -8.66 14.23 8.83
N LEU A 321 -7.56 14.44 8.10
CA LEU A 321 -6.53 13.43 7.88
C LEU A 321 -5.68 13.22 9.15
N ARG A 322 -5.25 11.99 9.35
CA ARG A 322 -4.30 11.65 10.42
C ARG A 322 -2.89 12.06 10.03
N PRO A 323 -2.01 12.38 10.99
CA PRO A 323 -0.64 12.74 10.68
C PRO A 323 0.11 11.56 10.03
N LEU A 324 1.08 11.89 9.17
CA LEU A 324 1.99 10.89 8.62
C LEU A 324 2.92 10.35 9.74
N PRO A 325 3.32 9.06 9.68
CA PRO A 325 4.35 8.53 10.56
C PRO A 325 5.68 9.26 10.35
N THR A 326 6.52 9.34 11.40
CA THR A 326 7.84 10.01 11.33
C THR A 326 8.78 9.34 10.32
N ARG A 327 8.62 8.03 10.09
CA ARG A 327 9.43 7.25 9.15
C ARG A 327 8.57 6.85 7.96
N ARG A 328 9.08 7.06 6.75
CA ARG A 328 8.51 6.53 5.52
C ARG A 328 8.50 5.00 5.56
N TYR A 329 7.43 4.38 5.09
CA TYR A 329 7.37 2.92 4.99
C TYR A 329 8.41 2.41 3.99
N GLU A 330 9.17 1.39 4.38
CA GLU A 330 10.08 0.69 3.49
C GLU A 330 9.38 -0.56 2.95
N ILE A 331 9.20 -0.63 1.63
CA ILE A 331 8.54 -1.76 0.97
C ILE A 331 9.35 -3.03 1.24
N ALA A 332 8.68 -4.03 1.83
CA ALA A 332 9.30 -5.29 2.22
C ALA A 332 8.56 -6.49 1.61
N THR A 333 9.30 -7.49 1.15
CA THR A 333 8.73 -8.78 0.74
C THR A 333 8.81 -9.77 1.89
N PHE A 334 7.75 -10.54 2.12
CA PHE A 334 7.74 -11.55 3.18
C PHE A 334 7.91 -12.94 2.57
N VAL A 335 8.97 -13.63 2.97
CA VAL A 335 9.28 -15.00 2.54
C VAL A 335 9.12 -15.94 3.73
N LYS A 336 8.37 -17.03 3.55
CA LYS A 336 8.28 -18.09 4.57
C LYS A 336 9.52 -18.97 4.46
N CYS A 337 10.26 -19.09 5.54
CA CYS A 337 11.51 -19.86 5.60
C CYS A 337 11.42 -20.89 6.73
N ARG A 338 12.16 -22.00 6.59
CA ARG A 338 12.39 -22.96 7.68
C ARG A 338 13.85 -22.89 8.10
N VAL A 339 14.08 -22.80 9.40
CA VAL A 339 15.44 -22.74 9.94
C VAL A 339 16.13 -24.09 9.79
N ASN A 340 17.26 -24.10 9.11
CA ASN A 340 18.05 -25.30 8.87
C ASN A 340 18.86 -25.71 10.12
N ILE A 341 19.40 -26.92 10.14
CA ILE A 341 20.16 -27.49 11.27
C ILE A 341 21.42 -26.69 11.62
N ASP A 342 21.94 -25.95 10.64
CA ASP A 342 23.06 -25.05 10.75
C ASP A 342 22.64 -23.65 11.23
N TYR A 343 21.44 -23.48 11.80
CA TYR A 343 20.88 -22.22 12.32
C TYR A 343 20.83 -21.07 11.30
N HIS A 344 20.69 -21.38 10.00
CA HIS A 344 20.48 -20.40 8.94
C HIS A 344 19.12 -20.53 8.25
N VAL A 345 18.69 -19.44 7.61
CA VAL A 345 17.58 -19.40 6.66
C VAL A 345 18.06 -18.89 5.32
N GLU A 346 17.55 -19.49 4.24
CA GLU A 346 17.85 -19.04 2.87
C GLU A 346 16.88 -17.93 2.45
N VAL A 347 17.44 -16.83 1.96
CA VAL A 347 16.72 -15.71 1.34
C VAL A 347 17.50 -15.29 0.10
N ASP A 348 16.87 -15.34 -1.08
CA ASP A 348 17.48 -15.00 -2.37
C ASP A 348 18.85 -15.68 -2.62
N HIS A 349 18.98 -16.97 -2.29
CA HIS A 349 20.23 -17.74 -2.36
C HIS A 349 21.38 -17.22 -1.47
N HIS A 350 21.05 -16.48 -0.41
CA HIS A 350 21.99 -16.10 0.65
C HIS A 350 21.49 -16.63 1.99
N TYR A 351 22.42 -17.07 2.85
CA TYR A 351 22.10 -17.70 4.13
C TYR A 351 22.29 -16.71 5.28
N TYR A 352 21.22 -16.43 6.02
CA TYR A 352 21.25 -15.54 7.18
C TYR A 352 21.06 -16.33 8.45
N SER A 353 21.93 -16.11 9.44
CA SER A 353 21.83 -16.80 10.72
C SER A 353 20.62 -16.35 11.54
N VAL A 354 20.12 -17.24 12.38
CA VAL A 354 19.07 -16.99 13.37
C VAL A 354 19.45 -17.66 14.69
N PRO A 355 18.88 -17.23 15.84
CA PRO A 355 19.15 -17.89 17.11
C PRO A 355 18.97 -19.41 17.02
N HIS A 356 19.99 -20.19 17.40
CA HIS A 356 20.00 -21.66 17.28
C HIS A 356 18.84 -22.36 18.00
N SER A 357 18.20 -21.70 18.97
CA SER A 357 16.97 -22.19 19.62
C SER A 357 15.80 -22.35 18.66
N LEU A 358 15.85 -21.72 17.48
CA LEU A 358 14.82 -21.75 16.46
C LEU A 358 15.08 -22.79 15.36
N VAL A 359 16.10 -23.64 15.49
CA VAL A 359 16.39 -24.70 14.52
C VAL A 359 15.15 -25.57 14.27
N ARG A 360 14.90 -25.88 12.99
CA ARG A 360 13.71 -26.59 12.46
C ARG A 360 12.37 -25.87 12.56
N GLN A 361 12.29 -24.70 13.22
CA GLN A 361 11.08 -23.89 13.30
C GLN A 361 10.81 -23.15 11.98
N GLU A 362 9.55 -22.76 11.79
CA GLU A 362 9.13 -21.89 10.69
C GLU A 362 9.24 -20.41 11.11
N VAL A 363 9.81 -19.59 10.23
CA VAL A 363 9.98 -18.15 10.43
C VAL A 363 9.61 -17.39 9.15
N TYR A 364 9.38 -16.08 9.27
CA TYR A 364 9.20 -15.21 8.12
C TYR A 364 10.40 -14.28 7.97
N ALA A 365 10.99 -14.22 6.79
CA ALA A 365 11.98 -13.21 6.43
C ALA A 365 11.26 -12.00 5.81
N ARG A 366 11.32 -10.85 6.47
CA ARG A 366 10.93 -9.54 5.94
C ARG A 366 12.15 -8.94 5.23
N VAL A 367 12.08 -8.89 3.91
CA VAL A 367 13.20 -8.53 3.02
C VAL A 367 12.95 -7.15 2.45
N THR A 368 13.80 -6.19 2.82
CA THR A 368 13.74 -4.83 2.28
C THR A 368 14.85 -4.61 1.25
N ARG A 369 15.00 -3.38 0.75
CA ARG A 369 16.10 -3.05 -0.18
C ARG A 369 17.46 -3.21 0.49
N HIS A 370 17.54 -2.91 1.79
CA HIS A 370 18.80 -2.79 2.53
C HIS A 370 18.95 -3.82 3.66
N GLY A 371 17.88 -4.46 4.10
CA GLY A 371 17.91 -5.36 5.25
C GLY A 371 17.11 -6.65 5.06
N VAL A 372 17.41 -7.62 5.92
CA VAL A 372 16.65 -8.85 6.10
C VAL A 372 16.36 -8.98 7.59
N GLU A 373 15.08 -8.90 7.96
CA GLU A 373 14.62 -9.12 9.33
C GLU A 373 13.94 -10.47 9.43
N ILE A 374 14.31 -11.27 10.42
CA ILE A 374 13.67 -12.57 10.66
C ILE A 374 12.66 -12.42 11.79
N LEU A 375 11.44 -12.87 11.53
CA LEU A 375 10.28 -12.80 12.40
C LEU A 375 9.85 -14.21 12.79
N HIS A 376 9.78 -14.48 14.08
CA HIS A 376 9.20 -15.71 14.64
C HIS A 376 7.97 -15.33 15.47
N ARG A 377 6.79 -15.84 15.09
CA ARG A 377 5.51 -15.55 15.74
C ARG A 377 5.24 -14.04 15.93
N GLY A 378 5.54 -13.25 14.91
CA GLY A 378 5.35 -11.79 14.92
C GLY A 378 6.41 -10.98 15.67
N LYS A 379 7.39 -11.63 16.31
CA LYS A 379 8.51 -10.96 16.98
C LYS A 379 9.77 -11.02 16.13
N ARG A 380 10.49 -9.90 16.00
CA ARG A 380 11.79 -9.85 15.34
C ARG A 380 12.84 -10.55 16.19
N VAL A 381 13.44 -11.60 15.64
CA VAL A 381 14.45 -12.44 16.30
C VAL A 381 15.86 -12.24 15.75
N ALA A 382 15.98 -11.70 14.54
CA ALA A 382 17.27 -11.34 13.93
C ALA A 382 17.09 -10.19 12.94
N ALA A 383 18.15 -9.42 12.71
CA ALA A 383 18.22 -8.39 11.68
C ALA A 383 19.61 -8.38 11.05
N HIS A 384 19.67 -8.36 9.72
CA HIS A 384 20.89 -8.42 8.94
C HIS A 384 20.89 -7.34 7.85
N ALA A 385 22.07 -6.83 7.51
CA ALA A 385 22.24 -6.09 6.26
C ALA A 385 22.05 -7.05 5.08
N ARG A 386 21.32 -6.62 4.04
CA ARG A 386 21.04 -7.46 2.88
C ARG A 386 22.30 -7.63 2.01
N SER A 387 22.74 -8.87 1.85
CA SER A 387 23.79 -9.27 0.92
C SER A 387 23.20 -9.77 -0.39
N ARG A 388 23.89 -9.46 -1.51
CA ARG A 388 23.55 -9.96 -2.87
C ARG A 388 24.48 -11.09 -3.34
N LEU A 389 25.40 -11.54 -2.48
CA LEU A 389 26.32 -12.62 -2.80
C LEU A 389 25.58 -13.96 -2.74
N ARG A 390 25.60 -14.74 -3.82
CA ARG A 390 24.98 -16.07 -3.84
C ARG A 390 25.82 -17.09 -3.08
N ASN A 391 25.16 -18.05 -2.42
CA ASN A 391 25.74 -19.18 -1.70
C ASN A 391 26.77 -18.78 -0.62
N LYS A 392 26.57 -17.61 -0.01
CA LYS A 392 27.38 -17.11 1.11
C LYS A 392 26.53 -17.01 2.38
N HIS A 393 27.22 -16.93 3.52
CA HIS A 393 26.61 -16.88 4.85
C HIS A 393 26.89 -15.53 5.50
N THR A 394 25.85 -14.95 6.09
CA THR A 394 25.95 -13.82 7.03
C THR A 394 25.57 -14.34 8.42
N THR A 395 26.60 -14.55 9.24
CA THR A 395 26.44 -15.23 10.53
C THR A 395 26.79 -14.28 11.68
N LEU A 396 25.84 -14.08 12.61
CA LEU A 396 26.09 -13.33 13.83
C LEU A 396 26.57 -14.30 14.93
N PRO A 397 27.66 -14.00 15.66
CA PRO A 397 28.16 -14.89 16.71
C PRO A 397 27.12 -15.22 17.78
N GLU A 398 26.27 -14.26 18.15
CA GLU A 398 25.19 -14.43 19.14
C GLU A 398 24.14 -15.48 18.80
N HIS A 399 24.01 -15.82 17.51
CA HIS A 399 23.07 -16.84 17.05
C HIS A 399 23.58 -18.26 17.26
N MET A 400 24.89 -18.44 17.38
CA MET A 400 25.52 -19.75 17.49
C MET A 400 25.35 -20.37 18.89
N PRO A 401 25.27 -21.71 19.00
CA PRO A 401 25.37 -22.41 20.28
C PRO A 401 26.68 -22.08 21.01
N ALA A 402 26.69 -22.13 22.35
CA ALA A 402 27.87 -21.84 23.16
C ALA A 402 29.10 -22.67 22.77
N ALA A 403 28.91 -23.95 22.43
CA ALA A 403 29.98 -24.82 21.95
C ALA A 403 30.58 -24.31 20.63
N HIS A 404 29.76 -23.94 19.65
CA HIS A 404 30.24 -23.45 18.35
C HIS A 404 30.90 -22.07 18.46
N ARG A 405 30.40 -21.18 19.34
CA ARG A 405 31.06 -19.89 19.65
C ARG A 405 32.46 -20.11 20.22
N ALA A 406 32.57 -21.00 21.21
CA ALA A 406 33.85 -21.35 21.82
C ALA A 406 34.83 -21.95 20.79
N HIS A 407 34.34 -22.74 19.82
CA HIS A 407 35.18 -23.26 18.75
C HIS A 407 35.72 -22.17 17.80
N MET A 408 34.93 -21.15 17.44
CA MET A 408 35.40 -20.06 16.58
C MET A 408 36.41 -19.11 17.25
N GLU A 409 36.39 -19.02 18.58
CA GLU A 409 37.33 -18.18 19.34
C GLU A 409 38.78 -18.70 19.33
N TRP A 410 39.01 -19.96 18.96
CA TRP A 410 40.34 -20.60 18.92
C TRP A 410 40.89 -20.65 17.49
N THR A 411 41.44 -19.52 17.03
CA THR A 411 42.20 -19.43 15.78
C THR A 411 43.59 -20.07 15.90
N PRO A 412 44.27 -20.45 14.78
CA PRO A 412 45.64 -20.99 14.81
C PRO A 412 46.62 -20.12 15.59
N GLY A 413 46.57 -18.80 15.35
CA GLY A 413 47.44 -17.85 16.05
C GLY A 413 47.20 -17.84 17.55
N ARG A 414 45.94 -17.97 17.99
CA ARG A 414 45.62 -18.04 19.43
C ARG A 414 46.06 -19.36 20.05
N LEU A 415 45.98 -20.48 19.32
CA LEU A 415 46.50 -21.77 19.79
C LEU A 415 48.03 -21.76 19.91
N LEU A 416 48.73 -21.14 18.96
CA LEU A 416 50.19 -20.95 19.03
C LEU A 416 50.58 -20.06 20.21
N ASN A 417 49.92 -18.91 20.40
CA ASN A 417 50.15 -18.03 21.54
C ASN A 417 49.86 -18.72 22.88
N TRP A 418 48.81 -19.55 22.92
CA TRP A 418 48.52 -20.37 24.09
C TRP A 418 49.62 -21.42 24.34
N GLY A 419 50.09 -22.12 23.31
CA GLY A 419 51.22 -23.04 23.40
C GLY A 419 52.46 -22.36 23.99
N ALA A 420 52.83 -21.19 23.46
CA ALA A 420 53.93 -20.39 23.98
C ALA A 420 53.74 -19.96 25.44
N SER A 421 52.49 -19.69 25.87
CA SER A 421 52.18 -19.34 27.28
C SER A 421 52.26 -20.52 28.26
N VAL A 422 52.36 -21.75 27.75
CA VAL A 422 52.59 -22.96 28.55
C VAL A 422 54.08 -23.28 28.59
N GLY A 423 54.75 -23.20 27.43
CA GLY A 423 56.19 -23.37 27.31
C GLY A 423 56.64 -23.78 25.90
N PRO A 424 57.96 -23.85 25.65
CA PRO A 424 58.53 -24.11 24.33
C PRO A 424 58.18 -25.50 23.76
N GLY A 425 58.07 -26.52 24.61
CA GLY A 425 57.69 -27.87 24.21
C GLY A 425 56.22 -27.93 23.78
N ALA A 426 55.33 -27.28 24.52
CA ALA A 426 53.92 -27.17 24.16
C ALA A 426 53.72 -26.40 22.84
N GLU A 427 54.46 -25.31 22.62
CA GLU A 427 54.44 -24.55 21.37
C GLU A 427 54.86 -25.42 20.16
N ALA A 428 55.97 -26.15 20.28
CA ALA A 428 56.47 -27.01 19.22
C ALA A 428 55.48 -28.12 18.84
N ILE A 429 54.81 -28.74 19.83
CA ILE A 429 53.76 -29.74 19.56
C ILE A 429 52.54 -29.10 18.91
N VAL A 430 52.08 -27.93 19.37
CA VAL A 430 50.93 -27.23 18.75
C VAL A 430 51.24 -26.88 17.30
N LYS A 431 52.45 -26.36 17.02
CA LYS A 431 52.91 -26.08 15.65
C LYS A 431 52.94 -27.35 14.80
N HIS A 432 53.50 -28.44 15.32
CA HIS A 432 53.53 -29.73 14.62
C HIS A 432 52.12 -30.27 14.31
N LEU A 433 51.18 -30.19 15.26
CA LEU A 433 49.81 -30.67 15.07
C LEU A 433 49.01 -29.84 14.07
N LEU A 434 49.30 -28.55 13.94
CA LEU A 434 48.66 -27.67 12.96
C LEU A 434 49.24 -27.83 11.55
N THR A 435 50.52 -28.16 11.41
CA THR A 435 51.21 -28.26 10.10
C THR A 435 51.18 -29.66 9.49
N ASN A 436 51.31 -30.74 10.29
CA ASN A 436 51.58 -32.10 9.77
C ASN A 436 50.36 -33.02 9.73
N ARG A 437 49.14 -32.50 9.90
CA ARG A 437 47.91 -33.28 9.78
C ARG A 437 47.27 -33.09 8.40
N PRO A 438 46.76 -34.16 7.77
CA PRO A 438 46.18 -34.10 6.42
C PRO A 438 44.94 -33.19 6.32
N HIS A 439 44.23 -32.99 7.44
CA HIS A 439 43.12 -32.05 7.52
C HIS A 439 43.34 -31.06 8.69
N PRO A 440 43.23 -29.73 8.44
CA PRO A 440 43.40 -28.71 9.47
C PRO A 440 42.53 -28.94 10.71
N GLU A 441 41.26 -29.34 10.52
CA GLU A 441 40.30 -29.62 11.62
C GLU A 441 40.77 -30.70 12.60
N MET A 442 41.53 -31.69 12.13
CA MET A 442 42.11 -32.73 13.00
C MET A 442 43.22 -32.15 13.89
N GLY A 443 44.02 -31.22 13.35
CA GLY A 443 45.02 -30.45 14.09
C GLY A 443 44.39 -29.59 15.18
N TYR A 444 43.32 -28.86 14.85
CA TYR A 444 42.59 -28.03 15.83
C TYR A 444 42.01 -28.86 16.97
N ARG A 445 41.34 -29.99 16.68
CA ARG A 445 40.79 -30.88 17.72
C ARG A 445 41.87 -31.43 18.64
N ALA A 446 43.04 -31.79 18.09
CA ALA A 446 44.16 -32.26 18.88
C ALA A 446 44.70 -31.16 19.82
N CYS A 447 44.81 -29.91 19.33
CA CYS A 447 45.24 -28.76 20.12
C CYS A 447 44.25 -28.40 21.24
N LEU A 448 42.94 -28.40 20.96
CA LEU A 448 41.91 -28.22 22.00
C LEU A 448 41.96 -29.34 23.04
N GLY A 449 42.30 -30.56 22.61
CA GLY A 449 42.58 -31.68 23.49
C GLY A 449 43.73 -31.41 24.46
N LEU A 450 44.86 -30.86 23.98
CA LEU A 450 45.98 -30.45 24.83
C LEU A 450 45.58 -29.34 25.82
N LEU A 451 44.73 -28.40 25.39
CA LEU A 451 44.22 -27.33 26.24
C LEU A 451 43.39 -27.88 27.41
N SER A 452 42.58 -28.90 27.16
CA SER A 452 41.87 -29.63 28.21
C SER A 452 42.83 -30.32 29.20
N LEU A 453 43.92 -30.92 28.70
CA LEU A 453 44.94 -31.55 29.56
C LEU A 453 45.68 -30.53 30.42
N SER A 454 45.95 -29.33 29.91
CA SER A 454 46.53 -28.23 30.68
C SER A 454 45.65 -27.85 31.88
N ARG A 455 44.32 -27.81 31.68
CA ARG A 455 43.36 -27.53 32.77
C ARG A 455 43.32 -28.64 33.81
N LYS A 456 43.51 -29.90 33.38
CA LYS A 456 43.44 -31.08 34.27
C LYS A 456 44.72 -31.29 35.08
N TYR A 457 45.90 -31.11 34.46
CA TYR A 457 47.18 -31.47 35.06
C TYR A 457 48.08 -30.27 35.42
N GLY A 458 47.69 -29.05 35.02
CA GLY A 458 48.50 -27.84 35.21
C GLY A 458 49.47 -27.58 34.06
N LYS A 459 49.97 -26.34 33.96
CA LYS A 459 50.84 -25.90 32.86
C LYS A 459 52.24 -26.53 32.93
N GLU A 460 52.84 -26.58 34.11
CA GLU A 460 54.19 -27.11 34.32
C GLU A 460 54.30 -28.60 33.95
N ARG A 461 53.35 -29.40 34.41
CA ARG A 461 53.28 -30.84 34.08
C ARG A 461 53.05 -31.08 32.60
N LEU A 462 52.19 -30.26 31.98
CA LEU A 462 51.94 -30.37 30.54
C LEU A 462 53.20 -30.04 29.74
N GLU A 463 53.95 -29.00 30.12
CA GLU A 463 55.19 -28.63 29.44
C GLU A 463 56.24 -29.74 29.54
N ALA A 464 56.46 -30.31 30.72
CA ALA A 464 57.37 -31.43 30.91
C ALA A 464 56.96 -32.67 30.07
N ALA A 465 55.66 -32.95 29.98
CA ALA A 465 55.14 -34.03 29.15
C ALA A 465 55.32 -33.75 27.64
N CYS A 466 55.14 -32.50 27.21
CA CYS A 466 55.36 -32.09 25.83
C CYS A 466 56.83 -32.21 25.44
N GLN A 467 57.76 -31.75 26.28
CA GLN A 467 59.20 -31.90 26.05
C GLN A 467 59.60 -33.38 25.93
N ARG A 468 59.08 -34.24 26.81
CA ARG A 468 59.34 -35.68 26.75
C ARG A 468 58.76 -36.33 25.49
N ALA A 469 57.57 -35.92 25.06
CA ALA A 469 56.98 -36.41 23.81
C ALA A 469 57.79 -36.00 22.56
N LEU A 470 58.42 -34.82 22.58
CA LEU A 470 59.32 -34.37 21.52
C LEU A 470 60.60 -35.18 21.48
N VAL A 471 61.21 -35.48 22.64
CA VAL A 471 62.43 -36.29 22.72
C VAL A 471 62.20 -37.74 22.25
N ILE A 472 61.04 -38.31 22.53
CA ILE A 472 60.66 -39.67 22.05
C ILE A 472 60.28 -39.67 20.55
N GLY A 473 60.29 -38.51 19.89
CA GLY A 473 59.93 -38.40 18.47
C GLY A 473 58.44 -38.60 18.19
N SER A 474 57.57 -38.46 19.20
CA SER A 474 56.13 -38.71 19.09
C SER A 474 55.30 -37.48 19.50
N PRO A 475 55.30 -36.39 18.69
CA PRO A 475 54.60 -35.14 18.97
C PRO A 475 53.07 -35.24 18.74
N THR A 476 52.41 -36.18 19.43
CA THR A 476 50.96 -36.37 19.37
C THR A 476 50.29 -36.18 20.72
N ARG A 477 49.04 -35.70 20.71
CA ARG A 477 48.22 -35.57 21.94
C ARG A 477 48.02 -36.91 22.68
N ARG A 478 48.09 -38.06 21.98
CA ARG A 478 48.00 -39.39 22.62
C ARG A 478 49.26 -39.67 23.44
N SER A 479 50.43 -39.38 22.89
CA SER A 479 51.72 -39.57 23.56
C SER A 479 51.84 -38.67 24.79
N VAL A 480 51.45 -37.39 24.66
CA VAL A 480 51.42 -36.45 25.79
C VAL A 480 50.46 -36.92 26.89
N LEU A 481 49.28 -37.43 26.54
CA LEU A 481 48.34 -38.00 27.51
C LEU A 481 48.93 -39.19 28.25
N SER A 482 49.52 -40.15 27.52
CA SER A 482 50.11 -41.36 28.11
C SER A 482 51.25 -41.03 29.07
N ILE A 483 52.08 -40.03 28.75
CA ILE A 483 53.16 -39.54 29.62
C ILE A 483 52.59 -38.94 30.92
N LEU A 484 51.52 -38.12 30.81
CA LEU A 484 50.86 -37.51 31.97
C LEU A 484 50.13 -38.52 32.86
N GLU A 485 49.49 -39.52 32.27
CA GLU A 485 48.78 -40.60 32.98
C GLU A 485 49.75 -41.54 33.69
N SER A 486 50.88 -41.84 33.06
CA SER A 486 51.92 -42.71 33.61
C SER A 486 52.86 -41.98 34.59
N GLY A 487 52.67 -40.67 34.80
CA GLY A 487 53.50 -39.84 35.68
C GLY A 487 54.95 -39.67 35.22
N LEU A 488 55.24 -40.02 33.96
CA LEU A 488 56.58 -39.94 33.38
C LEU A 488 57.06 -38.49 33.24
N ASP A 489 56.14 -37.52 33.26
CA ASP A 489 56.43 -36.09 33.31
C ASP A 489 57.17 -35.65 34.57
N ARG A 490 57.10 -36.44 35.66
CA ARG A 490 57.72 -36.15 36.96
C ARG A 490 59.05 -36.84 37.19
N GLN A 491 59.45 -37.73 36.28
CA GLN A 491 60.70 -38.47 36.38
C GLN A 491 61.83 -37.67 35.73
N PRO A 492 63.07 -37.79 36.21
CA PRO A 492 64.23 -37.25 35.51
C PRO A 492 64.28 -37.81 34.08
N MET A 493 64.66 -36.97 33.13
CA MET A 493 64.80 -37.36 31.73
C MET A 493 66.01 -38.28 31.63
N LEU A 494 65.78 -39.58 31.42
CA LEU A 494 66.87 -40.49 31.12
C LEU A 494 67.39 -40.15 29.72
N PRO A 495 68.69 -39.90 29.53
CA PRO A 495 69.24 -39.73 28.19
C PRO A 495 68.98 -41.02 27.43
N ILE A 496 68.22 -40.92 26.34
CA ILE A 496 68.12 -42.00 25.37
C ILE A 496 69.52 -42.06 24.73
N PRO A 497 70.33 -43.11 24.95
CA PRO A 497 71.50 -43.28 24.12
C PRO A 497 70.96 -43.52 22.72
N LEU A 498 71.33 -42.65 21.77
CA LEU A 498 71.29 -43.01 20.36
C LEU A 498 72.35 -44.09 20.16
N THR A 499 72.05 -45.31 20.59
CA THR A 499 72.79 -46.47 20.13
C THR A 499 72.35 -46.64 18.69
N GLU A 500 73.17 -46.18 17.74
CA GLU A 500 73.06 -46.62 16.35
C GLU A 500 73.14 -48.14 16.38
N TRP A 501 71.98 -48.78 16.29
CA TRP A 501 71.90 -50.23 16.17
C TRP A 501 72.35 -50.57 14.76
N HIS A 502 73.62 -50.92 14.62
CA HIS A 502 74.12 -51.55 13.41
C HIS A 502 73.59 -52.98 13.37
N SER A 503 72.80 -53.30 12.35
CA SER A 503 72.43 -54.69 12.08
C SER A 503 73.71 -55.50 11.86
N PRO A 504 73.85 -56.69 12.45
CA PRO A 504 74.94 -57.59 12.08
C PRO A 504 74.85 -57.90 10.58
N ASP A 505 76.00 -57.96 9.90
CA ASP A 505 76.08 -58.37 8.50
C ASP A 505 75.51 -59.79 8.38
N HIS A 506 74.46 -59.94 7.59
CA HIS A 506 73.78 -61.21 7.36
C HIS A 506 73.50 -61.38 5.87
N GLU A 507 73.92 -62.51 5.27
CA GLU A 507 73.86 -62.76 3.82
C GLU A 507 72.46 -62.61 3.19
N ASN A 508 71.40 -62.69 4.01
CA ASN A 508 70.01 -62.55 3.57
C ASN A 508 69.44 -61.12 3.64
N VAL A 509 70.21 -60.12 4.09
CA VAL A 509 69.75 -58.72 4.13
C VAL A 509 70.35 -57.98 2.94
N ARG A 510 69.54 -57.74 1.91
CA ARG A 510 69.98 -57.02 0.71
C ARG A 510 69.71 -55.53 0.85
N GLY A 511 70.74 -54.73 0.61
CA GLY A 511 70.70 -53.27 0.70
C GLY A 511 69.81 -52.61 -0.37
N PRO A 512 69.58 -51.29 -0.26
CA PRO A 512 68.68 -50.53 -1.14
C PRO A 512 69.02 -50.64 -2.64
N ASP A 513 70.27 -50.94 -2.99
CA ASP A 513 70.72 -51.12 -4.38
C ASP A 513 70.18 -52.40 -5.05
N TYR A 514 69.55 -53.31 -4.29
CA TYR A 514 69.02 -54.57 -4.83
C TYR A 514 67.64 -54.42 -5.52
N TYR A 515 66.93 -53.32 -5.29
CA TYR A 515 65.54 -53.14 -5.76
C TYR A 515 65.37 -52.15 -6.93
N HIS A 516 66.42 -51.93 -7.72
CA HIS A 516 66.34 -51.09 -8.93
C HIS A 516 66.00 -51.87 -10.20
#